data_AF-A0A4Q4XX91-F1
#
_entry.id   AF-A0A4Q4XX91-F1
#
_cell.length_a   1.000
_cell.length_b   1.000
_cell.length_c   1.000
_cell.angle_alpha   90.00
_cell.angle_beta   90.00
_cell.angle_gamma   90.00
#
_symmetry.space_group_name_H-M   'P 1'
#
loop_
_entity.id
_entity.type
_entity.pdbx_description
1 polymer ?
#
loop_
_entity_poly.entity_id
_entity_poly.type
_entity_poly.pdbx_seq_one_letter_code
_entity_poly.pdbx_strand_id
1 'polypeptide(L)'
;MIGDRIPRYAILSHRWGMEEVTFKDLMDGTGPSKQGYDKIRFCSDQAGRDGLDHFWVDTCCIDKSSSAELTEAINSMFQWYRNAAKCYVYLDDVSKSALKTGNKPNYQPWEPDLRKSKWFTRGWTLQELLAPASVKFFSRKGARLGNKRSLELPISDITGIPLKVLRGSPLLDCSVPERMAWAKSRQTTRDKNKAYSLLGIFDVQMPLIYGEGRDKAFKRLKGEIDKAVKGSDGSRRVVLLHGLGGIGKTQLAIAYAKRNKGSHSAVFWLNIKDENSLKHSFSMVAKRILREHPSASRLSSVDTENLDEVIDAVKAWLSLPNNTRWLLIYNNYDNPKLPSNKDPAALDIDDFLPESYQGSVVITTRSSQVKIGHPIRIRKIENVLDSIEILSNASNRQGLIHASSGSSMASLSH
;
A
#
# COMPACT_ATOMS: atom_id res chain seq x y z
N MET A 1 0.27 -9.04 -17.19
CA MET A 1 -1.08 -8.46 -17.37
C MET A 1 -0.95 -6.95 -17.37
N ILE A 2 -1.07 -6.33 -18.55
CA ILE A 2 -0.96 -4.89 -18.76
C ILE A 2 -2.18 -4.47 -19.60
N GLY A 3 -2.93 -3.46 -19.16
CA GLY A 3 -4.14 -2.95 -19.84
C GLY A 3 -5.18 -2.38 -18.87
N ASP A 4 -6.06 -1.48 -19.36
CA ASP A 4 -7.02 -0.70 -18.56
C ASP A 4 -8.14 -1.53 -17.90
N ARG A 5 -8.25 -2.84 -18.21
CA ARG A 5 -9.18 -3.79 -17.56
C ARG A 5 -8.51 -5.14 -17.34
N ILE A 6 -7.90 -5.32 -16.18
CA ILE A 6 -7.37 -6.62 -15.75
C ILE A 6 -8.56 -7.52 -15.34
N PRO A 7 -8.74 -8.72 -15.94
CA PRO A 7 -9.83 -9.62 -15.57
C PRO A 7 -9.66 -10.12 -14.14
N ARG A 8 -10.71 -10.68 -13.53
CA ARG A 8 -10.55 -11.38 -12.24
C ARG A 8 -9.77 -12.67 -12.46
N TYR A 9 -8.76 -12.93 -11.64
CA TYR A 9 -7.88 -14.09 -11.78
C TYR A 9 -7.51 -14.72 -10.44
N ALA A 10 -7.17 -16.02 -10.49
CA ALA A 10 -6.45 -16.71 -9.43
C ALA A 10 -4.93 -16.57 -9.61
N ILE A 11 -4.16 -16.68 -8.53
CA ILE A 11 -2.70 -16.67 -8.58
C ILE A 11 -2.13 -17.87 -7.83
N LEU A 12 -1.13 -18.54 -8.41
CA LEU A 12 -0.48 -19.69 -7.79
C LEU A 12 0.76 -19.26 -7.00
N SER A 13 0.74 -19.51 -5.70
CA SER A 13 1.93 -19.49 -4.85
C SER A 13 2.46 -20.90 -4.70
N HIS A 14 3.73 -21.11 -5.07
CA HIS A 14 4.32 -22.44 -5.04
C HIS A 14 5.83 -22.39 -4.87
N ARG A 15 6.42 -23.54 -4.56
CA ARG A 15 7.87 -23.73 -4.61
C ARG A 15 8.24 -24.33 -5.96
N TRP A 16 9.28 -23.77 -6.58
CA TRP A 16 9.86 -24.37 -7.78
C TRP A 16 10.42 -25.77 -7.45
N GLY A 17 10.01 -26.76 -8.24
CA GLY A 17 10.39 -28.16 -8.16
C GLY A 17 11.24 -28.59 -9.36
N MET A 18 11.20 -29.87 -9.68
CA MET A 18 11.83 -30.39 -10.90
C MET A 18 10.97 -30.04 -12.11
N GLU A 19 11.64 -29.77 -13.24
CA GLU A 19 11.00 -29.52 -14.55
C GLU A 19 9.86 -28.49 -14.49
N GLU A 20 10.16 -27.29 -14.01
CA GLU A 20 9.20 -26.18 -14.07
C GLU A 20 8.86 -25.82 -15.51
N VAL A 21 7.58 -25.57 -15.74
CA VAL A 21 7.06 -25.14 -17.04
C VAL A 21 7.36 -23.65 -17.18
N THR A 22 8.04 -23.29 -18.26
CA THR A 22 8.40 -21.90 -18.59
C THR A 22 7.40 -21.27 -19.54
N PHE A 23 7.51 -19.96 -19.76
CA PHE A 23 6.70 -19.26 -20.77
C PHE A 23 6.86 -19.89 -22.15
N LYS A 24 8.10 -20.21 -22.53
CA LYS A 24 8.40 -20.88 -23.80
C LYS A 24 7.74 -22.26 -23.91
N ASP A 25 7.75 -23.04 -22.84
CA ASP A 25 7.11 -24.37 -22.87
C ASP A 25 5.59 -24.32 -23.07
N LEU A 26 4.95 -23.25 -22.57
CA LEU A 26 3.52 -23.02 -22.85
C LEU A 26 3.30 -22.60 -24.30
N MET A 27 4.13 -21.70 -24.83
CA MET A 27 4.03 -21.25 -26.22
C MET A 27 4.29 -22.39 -27.21
N ASP A 28 5.25 -23.26 -26.91
CA ASP A 28 5.63 -24.40 -27.74
C ASP A 28 4.71 -25.62 -27.50
N GLY A 29 3.77 -25.56 -26.56
CA GLY A 29 2.86 -26.66 -26.23
C GLY A 29 3.53 -27.87 -25.56
N THR A 30 4.76 -27.74 -25.07
CA THR A 30 5.56 -28.81 -24.46
C THR A 30 5.34 -28.92 -22.94
N GLY A 31 4.64 -27.97 -22.32
CA GLY A 31 4.34 -27.99 -20.89
C GLY A 31 3.82 -29.32 -20.32
N PRO A 32 2.83 -30.00 -20.94
CA PRO A 32 2.23 -31.22 -20.39
C PRO A 32 3.18 -32.40 -20.16
N SER A 33 4.35 -32.43 -20.79
CA SER A 33 5.34 -33.50 -20.58
C SER A 33 6.21 -33.29 -19.34
N LYS A 34 6.16 -32.10 -18.73
CA LYS A 34 6.99 -31.72 -17.58
C LYS A 34 6.31 -31.98 -16.25
N GLN A 35 7.05 -32.45 -15.25
CA GLN A 35 6.51 -32.66 -13.90
C GLN A 35 5.90 -31.40 -13.27
N GLY A 36 6.45 -30.21 -13.54
CA GLY A 36 5.91 -28.94 -13.02
C GLY A 36 4.47 -28.64 -13.48
N TYR A 37 4.00 -29.28 -14.55
CA TYR A 37 2.67 -29.05 -15.12
C TYR A 37 1.52 -29.43 -14.18
N ASP A 38 1.76 -30.36 -13.24
CA ASP A 38 0.75 -30.78 -12.25
C ASP A 38 0.24 -29.60 -11.40
N LYS A 39 1.13 -28.64 -11.08
CA LYS A 39 0.77 -27.45 -10.29
C LYS A 39 -0.09 -26.48 -11.09
N ILE A 40 0.18 -26.38 -12.40
CA ILE A 40 -0.60 -25.56 -13.35
C ILE A 40 -1.99 -26.17 -13.52
N ARG A 41 -2.08 -27.48 -13.75
CA ARG A 41 -3.36 -28.21 -13.83
C ARG A 41 -4.16 -28.05 -12.55
N PHE A 42 -3.53 -28.24 -11.39
CA PHE A 42 -4.15 -27.98 -10.10
C PHE A 42 -4.70 -26.55 -10.00
N CYS A 43 -3.91 -25.54 -10.38
CA CYS A 43 -4.32 -24.14 -10.33
C CYS A 43 -5.54 -23.87 -11.22
N SER A 44 -5.50 -24.38 -12.46
CA SER A 44 -6.59 -24.30 -13.43
C SER A 44 -7.88 -24.93 -12.89
N ASP A 45 -7.81 -26.18 -12.42
CA ASP A 45 -8.96 -26.90 -11.88
C ASP A 45 -9.56 -26.18 -10.67
N GLN A 46 -8.69 -25.66 -9.79
CA GLN A 46 -9.13 -24.98 -8.58
C GLN A 46 -9.71 -23.59 -8.88
N ALA A 47 -9.18 -22.88 -9.90
CA ALA A 47 -9.73 -21.62 -10.40
C ALA A 47 -11.13 -21.84 -10.99
N GLY A 48 -11.30 -22.87 -11.83
CA GLY A 48 -12.60 -23.25 -12.38
C GLY A 48 -13.65 -23.56 -11.30
N ARG A 49 -13.27 -24.31 -10.25
CA ARG A 49 -14.15 -24.58 -9.09
C ARG A 49 -14.54 -23.33 -8.30
N ASP A 50 -13.71 -22.29 -8.32
CA ASP A 50 -13.97 -21.01 -7.66
C ASP A 50 -14.63 -19.98 -8.62
N GLY A 51 -14.97 -20.36 -9.86
CA GLY A 51 -15.61 -19.50 -10.86
C GLY A 51 -14.68 -18.42 -11.43
N LEU A 52 -13.40 -18.75 -11.62
CA LEU A 52 -12.40 -17.86 -12.20
C LEU A 52 -11.87 -18.43 -13.52
N ASP A 53 -12.07 -17.69 -14.61
CA ASP A 53 -11.65 -18.11 -15.96
C ASP A 53 -10.16 -17.88 -16.24
N HIS A 54 -9.51 -17.07 -15.40
CA HIS A 54 -8.12 -16.69 -15.57
C HIS A 54 -7.30 -17.08 -14.33
N PHE A 55 -6.07 -17.53 -14.54
CA PHE A 55 -5.11 -17.72 -13.48
C PHE A 55 -3.70 -17.33 -13.92
N TRP A 56 -2.83 -17.07 -12.96
CA TRP A 56 -1.45 -16.64 -13.18
C TRP A 56 -0.45 -17.49 -12.39
N VAL A 57 0.65 -17.85 -13.03
CA VAL A 57 1.75 -18.62 -12.45
C VAL A 57 3.08 -18.01 -12.87
N ASP A 58 3.95 -17.66 -11.93
CA ASP A 58 5.20 -16.90 -12.20
C ASP A 58 6.19 -17.66 -13.10
N THR A 59 6.16 -18.99 -13.08
CA THR A 59 7.08 -19.80 -13.86
C THR A 59 6.83 -19.71 -15.36
N CYS A 60 5.56 -19.58 -15.76
CA CYS A 60 5.13 -19.66 -17.15
C CYS A 60 4.35 -18.43 -17.65
N CYS A 61 4.01 -17.46 -16.80
CA CYS A 61 3.36 -16.21 -17.18
C CYS A 61 4.31 -14.99 -17.20
N ILE A 62 5.61 -15.21 -16.99
CA ILE A 62 6.66 -14.21 -17.13
C ILE A 62 7.67 -14.74 -18.15
N ASP A 63 7.91 -13.99 -19.22
CA ASP A 63 9.04 -14.25 -20.09
C ASP A 63 10.34 -13.82 -19.42
N LYS A 64 11.01 -14.81 -18.81
CA LYS A 64 12.30 -14.62 -18.13
C LYS A 64 13.46 -14.38 -19.10
N SER A 65 13.26 -14.54 -20.41
CA SER A 65 14.27 -14.22 -21.43
C SER A 65 14.34 -12.72 -21.74
N SER A 66 13.22 -12.02 -21.54
CA SER A 66 13.14 -10.56 -21.64
C SER A 66 13.56 -9.90 -20.32
N SER A 67 14.72 -9.23 -20.32
CA SER A 67 15.22 -8.52 -19.13
C SER A 67 14.33 -7.36 -18.69
N ALA A 68 13.68 -6.70 -19.65
CA ALA A 68 12.71 -5.63 -19.42
C ALA A 68 11.47 -6.17 -18.71
N GLU A 69 10.86 -7.23 -19.27
CA GLU A 69 9.69 -7.87 -18.67
C GLU A 69 10.00 -8.45 -17.29
N LEU A 70 11.15 -9.11 -17.13
CA LEU A 70 11.57 -9.66 -15.84
C LEU A 70 11.71 -8.56 -14.77
N THR A 71 12.25 -7.40 -15.15
CA THR A 71 12.40 -6.26 -14.25
C THR A 71 11.05 -5.67 -13.86
N GLU A 72 10.16 -5.47 -14.83
CA GLU A 72 8.80 -5.01 -14.60
C GLU A 72 8.03 -5.99 -13.71
N ALA A 73 8.15 -7.30 -13.98
CA ALA A 73 7.47 -8.34 -13.26
C ALA A 73 7.88 -8.43 -11.79
N ILE A 74 9.19 -8.34 -11.50
CA ILE A 74 9.68 -8.36 -10.12
C ILE A 74 9.22 -7.13 -9.34
N ASN A 75 9.21 -5.94 -9.96
CA ASN A 75 8.70 -4.73 -9.30
C ASN A 75 7.17 -4.74 -9.15
N SER A 76 6.45 -5.52 -9.97
CA SER A 76 4.98 -5.62 -9.96
C SER A 76 4.42 -6.82 -9.19
N MET A 77 5.27 -7.79 -8.80
CA MET A 77 4.83 -9.08 -8.27
C MET A 77 3.89 -8.91 -7.05
N PHE A 78 4.26 -8.06 -6.10
CA PHE A 78 3.41 -7.81 -4.92
C PHE A 78 2.03 -7.25 -5.30
N GLN A 79 1.97 -6.33 -6.27
CA GLN A 79 0.71 -5.80 -6.79
C GLN A 79 -0.14 -6.89 -7.43
N TRP A 80 0.47 -7.79 -8.20
CA TRP A 80 -0.23 -8.90 -8.84
C TRP A 80 -0.78 -9.89 -7.82
N TYR A 81 -0.04 -10.19 -6.75
CA TYR A 81 -0.57 -11.00 -5.64
C TYR A 81 -1.68 -10.28 -4.87
N ARG A 82 -1.53 -8.97 -4.63
CA ARG A 82 -2.54 -8.13 -3.96
C ARG A 82 -3.87 -8.08 -4.72
N ASN A 83 -3.82 -7.98 -6.05
CA ASN A 83 -5.00 -7.85 -6.90
C ASN A 83 -5.67 -9.19 -7.26
N ALA A 84 -5.01 -10.31 -7.00
CA ALA A 84 -5.58 -11.62 -7.29
C ALA A 84 -6.84 -11.87 -6.46
N ALA A 85 -7.89 -12.40 -7.09
CA ALA A 85 -9.14 -12.72 -6.40
C ALA A 85 -8.94 -13.86 -5.38
N LYS A 86 -8.06 -14.81 -5.70
CA LYS A 86 -7.65 -15.92 -4.85
C LYS A 86 -6.18 -16.24 -5.06
N CYS A 87 -5.43 -16.42 -3.98
CA CYS A 87 -4.09 -17.02 -3.99
C CYS A 87 -4.20 -18.47 -3.53
N TYR A 88 -3.73 -19.40 -4.37
CA TYR A 88 -3.65 -20.83 -4.05
C TYR A 88 -2.22 -21.17 -3.69
N VAL A 89 -1.98 -21.57 -2.45
CA VAL A 89 -0.69 -22.07 -1.99
C VAL A 89 -0.67 -23.58 -2.18
N TYR A 90 0.15 -24.06 -3.11
CA TYR A 90 0.33 -25.48 -3.38
C TYR A 90 1.59 -26.00 -2.68
N LEU A 91 1.39 -26.86 -1.68
CA LEU A 91 2.47 -27.42 -0.85
C LEU A 91 2.80 -28.83 -1.30
N ASP A 92 3.83 -28.96 -2.15
CA ASP A 92 4.27 -30.22 -2.71
C ASP A 92 4.91 -31.18 -1.69
N ASP A 93 5.28 -30.67 -0.52
CA ASP A 93 5.90 -31.40 0.59
C ASP A 93 4.95 -31.68 1.77
N VAL A 94 3.67 -31.33 1.65
CA VAL A 94 2.65 -31.61 2.67
C VAL A 94 1.68 -32.67 2.16
N SER A 95 1.57 -33.78 2.89
CA SER A 95 0.62 -34.84 2.59
C SER A 95 -0.47 -34.89 3.67
N LYS A 96 -1.73 -35.01 3.25
CA LYS A 96 -2.80 -35.39 4.17
C LYS A 96 -2.68 -36.88 4.46
N SER A 97 -1.81 -37.23 5.40
CA SER A 97 -1.66 -38.61 5.88
C SER A 97 -2.99 -39.12 6.44
N ALA A 98 -3.34 -40.36 6.12
CA ALA A 98 -4.49 -41.08 6.68
C ALA A 98 -4.17 -41.73 8.04
N LEU A 99 -3.19 -41.21 8.79
CA LEU A 99 -2.87 -41.75 10.11
C LEU A 99 -4.06 -41.51 11.04
N LYS A 100 -4.71 -42.62 11.42
CA LYS A 100 -5.60 -42.74 12.57
C LYS A 100 -4.82 -42.39 13.83
N THR A 101 -4.63 -41.10 14.11
CA THR A 101 -4.07 -40.68 15.40
C THR A 101 -5.18 -40.79 16.44
N GLY A 102 -5.03 -41.73 17.36
CA GLY A 102 -5.93 -41.90 18.50
C GLY A 102 -6.18 -40.56 19.19
N ASN A 103 -7.47 -40.22 19.32
CA ASN A 103 -8.09 -39.29 20.27
C ASN A 103 -7.23 -38.11 20.79
N LYS A 104 -6.62 -37.31 19.90
CA LYS A 104 -6.21 -35.93 20.25
C LYS A 104 -7.06 -34.94 19.44
N PRO A 105 -8.11 -34.34 20.04
CA PRO A 105 -9.15 -33.61 19.31
C PRO A 105 -8.70 -32.31 18.63
N ASN A 106 -7.49 -31.80 18.89
CA ASN A 106 -7.04 -30.48 18.43
C ASN A 106 -5.88 -30.46 17.42
N TYR A 107 -5.32 -31.60 16.99
CA TYR A 107 -4.21 -31.61 16.03
C TYR A 107 -4.61 -32.25 14.71
N GLN A 108 -4.50 -31.48 13.63
CA GLN A 108 -4.71 -32.00 12.28
C GLN A 108 -3.52 -32.92 11.90
N PRO A 109 -3.74 -34.13 11.36
CA PRO A 109 -2.66 -35.08 11.06
C PRO A 109 -1.56 -34.54 10.12
N TRP A 110 -1.89 -33.54 9.29
CA TRP A 110 -0.98 -32.92 8.33
C TRP A 110 -0.22 -31.70 8.88
N GLU A 111 -0.58 -31.19 10.07
CA GLU A 111 0.03 -29.98 10.65
C GLU A 111 1.55 -30.10 10.86
N PRO A 112 2.11 -31.25 11.31
CA PRO A 112 3.55 -31.41 11.42
C PRO A 112 4.29 -31.22 10.09
N ASP A 113 3.70 -31.69 8.98
CA ASP A 113 4.27 -31.51 7.64
C ASP A 113 4.15 -30.05 7.19
N LEU A 114 3.03 -29.38 7.49
CA LEU A 114 2.88 -27.95 7.23
C LEU A 114 3.99 -27.14 7.92
N ARG A 115 4.27 -27.42 9.20
CA ARG A 115 5.30 -26.71 9.98
C ARG A 115 6.71 -26.93 9.43
N LYS A 116 6.96 -28.07 8.77
CA LYS A 116 8.24 -28.40 8.13
C LYS A 116 8.31 -27.96 6.66
N SER A 117 7.22 -27.47 6.09
CA SER A 117 7.15 -27.15 4.66
C SER A 117 8.19 -26.10 4.28
N LYS A 118 8.96 -26.41 3.24
CA LYS A 118 9.96 -25.52 2.66
C LYS A 118 9.33 -24.28 2.05
N TRP A 119 8.02 -24.25 1.83
CA TRP A 119 7.33 -23.05 1.35
C TRP A 119 7.55 -21.86 2.30
N PHE A 120 7.54 -22.07 3.62
CA PHE A 120 7.77 -21.01 4.62
C PHE A 120 9.21 -20.49 4.64
N THR A 121 10.17 -21.22 4.06
CA THR A 121 11.58 -20.83 4.03
C THR A 121 11.98 -20.18 2.71
N ARG A 122 11.09 -20.06 1.72
CA ARG A 122 11.40 -19.37 0.45
C ARG A 122 11.24 -17.85 0.61
N GLY A 123 12.14 -17.08 -0.03
CA GLY A 123 12.11 -15.61 0.03
C GLY A 123 10.82 -15.02 -0.56
N TRP A 124 10.50 -15.40 -1.79
CA TRP A 124 9.35 -14.85 -2.53
C TRP A 124 8.01 -15.15 -1.87
N THR A 125 7.84 -16.32 -1.24
CA THR A 125 6.58 -16.70 -0.60
C THR A 125 6.16 -15.79 0.56
N LEU A 126 7.03 -14.90 1.03
CA LEU A 126 6.67 -13.88 2.02
C LEU A 126 5.66 -12.88 1.45
N GLN A 127 5.92 -12.33 0.27
CA GLN A 127 4.97 -11.44 -0.40
C GLN A 127 3.74 -12.19 -0.89
N GLU A 128 3.88 -13.46 -1.28
CA GLU A 128 2.76 -14.31 -1.72
C GLU A 128 1.79 -14.64 -0.57
N LEU A 129 2.28 -14.63 0.68
CA LEU A 129 1.48 -14.75 1.90
C LEU A 129 0.77 -13.44 2.28
N LEU A 130 1.53 -12.34 2.24
CA LEU A 130 1.14 -11.06 2.81
C LEU A 130 0.30 -10.20 1.86
N ALA A 131 0.62 -10.18 0.57
CA ALA A 131 -0.04 -9.31 -0.39
C ALA A 131 -1.51 -9.69 -0.67
N PRO A 132 -1.88 -10.98 -0.89
CA PRO A 132 -3.26 -11.32 -1.23
C PRO A 132 -4.21 -11.20 -0.03
N ALA A 133 -5.42 -10.70 -0.31
CA ALA A 133 -6.51 -10.70 0.67
C ALA A 133 -7.00 -12.12 1.02
N SER A 134 -6.98 -13.03 0.03
CA SER A 134 -7.46 -14.41 0.20
C SER A 134 -6.36 -15.42 -0.17
N VAL A 135 -5.85 -16.16 0.81
CA VAL A 135 -4.88 -17.25 0.61
C VAL A 135 -5.47 -18.58 1.10
N LYS A 136 -5.50 -19.58 0.22
CA LYS A 136 -5.98 -20.95 0.51
C LYS A 136 -4.80 -21.94 0.38
N PHE A 137 -4.64 -22.83 1.35
CA PHE A 137 -3.54 -23.78 1.40
C PHE A 137 -4.01 -25.17 0.95
N PHE A 138 -3.20 -25.83 0.12
CA PHE A 138 -3.48 -27.14 -0.45
C PHE A 138 -2.26 -28.05 -0.33
N SER A 139 -2.53 -29.33 -0.09
CA SER A 139 -1.51 -30.39 -0.04
C SER A 139 -1.02 -30.79 -1.43
N ARG A 140 -0.01 -31.67 -1.48
CA ARG A 140 0.52 -32.27 -2.72
C ARG A 140 -0.54 -32.98 -3.56
N LYS A 141 -1.64 -33.44 -2.97
CA LYS A 141 -2.76 -34.08 -3.68
C LYS A 141 -3.89 -33.10 -4.03
N GLY A 142 -3.68 -31.79 -3.90
CA GLY A 142 -4.69 -30.77 -4.14
C GLY A 142 -5.79 -30.71 -3.07
N ALA A 143 -5.67 -31.44 -1.95
CA ALA A 143 -6.65 -31.39 -0.87
C ALA A 143 -6.48 -30.10 -0.06
N ARG A 144 -7.58 -29.38 0.19
CA ARG A 144 -7.60 -28.14 0.97
C ARG A 144 -7.25 -28.41 2.43
N LEU A 145 -6.25 -27.69 2.94
CA LEU A 145 -5.77 -27.74 4.32
C LEU A 145 -6.41 -26.64 5.18
N GLY A 146 -6.64 -25.46 4.59
CA GLY A 146 -7.19 -24.32 5.30
C GLY A 146 -7.07 -23.02 4.50
N ASN A 147 -7.22 -21.89 5.17
CA ASN A 147 -6.94 -20.56 4.64
C ASN A 147 -6.09 -19.76 5.63
N LYS A 148 -5.61 -18.57 5.22
CA LYS A 148 -4.76 -17.70 6.07
C LYS A 148 -5.37 -17.41 7.45
N ARG A 149 -6.70 -17.33 7.55
CA ARG A 149 -7.41 -17.08 8.82
C ARG A 149 -7.53 -18.33 9.68
N SER A 150 -7.88 -19.48 9.10
CA SER A 150 -7.99 -20.74 9.85
C SER A 150 -6.64 -21.29 10.30
N LEU A 151 -5.55 -20.86 9.64
CA LEU A 151 -4.18 -21.26 9.93
C LEU A 151 -3.33 -20.12 10.52
N GLU A 152 -3.95 -19.05 11.01
CA GLU A 152 -3.21 -17.85 11.44
C GLU A 152 -2.26 -18.12 12.62
N LEU A 153 -2.65 -18.99 13.56
CA LEU A 153 -1.80 -19.39 14.69
C LEU A 153 -0.55 -20.16 14.23
N PRO A 154 -0.65 -21.31 13.53
CA PRO A 154 0.54 -22.02 13.07
C PRO A 154 1.39 -21.17 12.10
N ILE A 155 0.78 -20.35 11.25
CA ILE A 155 1.54 -19.44 10.36
C ILE A 155 2.31 -18.40 11.18
N SER A 156 1.68 -17.79 12.19
CA SER A 156 2.33 -16.84 13.09
C SER A 156 3.50 -17.48 13.83
N ASP A 157 3.32 -18.69 14.36
CA ASP A 157 4.39 -19.43 15.06
C ASP A 157 5.59 -19.71 14.15
N ILE A 158 5.34 -20.15 12.91
CA ILE A 158 6.41 -20.50 11.95
C ILE A 158 7.17 -19.26 11.48
N THR A 159 6.45 -18.16 11.25
CA THR A 159 6.98 -16.99 10.52
C THR A 159 7.37 -15.82 11.41
N GLY A 160 6.87 -15.77 12.66
CA GLY A 160 6.97 -14.61 13.54
C GLY A 160 6.13 -13.41 13.08
N ILE A 161 5.24 -13.58 12.11
CA ILE A 161 4.38 -12.50 11.60
C ILE A 161 3.17 -12.34 12.54
N PRO A 162 2.92 -11.14 13.11
CA PRO A 162 1.81 -10.92 14.01
C PRO A 162 0.44 -11.23 13.39
N LEU A 163 -0.49 -11.75 14.19
CA LEU A 163 -1.86 -12.07 13.73
C LEU A 163 -2.57 -10.89 13.06
N LYS A 164 -2.38 -9.67 13.57
CA LYS A 164 -2.94 -8.45 12.96
C LYS A 164 -2.50 -8.27 11.49
N VAL A 165 -1.24 -8.58 11.19
CA VAL A 165 -0.68 -8.51 9.83
C VAL A 165 -1.25 -9.62 8.96
N LEU A 166 -1.34 -10.86 9.47
CA LEU A 166 -1.96 -11.98 8.74
C LEU A 166 -3.45 -11.72 8.42
N ARG A 167 -4.14 -10.96 9.27
CA ARG A 167 -5.53 -10.53 9.08
C ARG A 167 -5.69 -9.33 8.14
N GLY A 168 -4.58 -8.74 7.65
CA GLY A 168 -4.60 -7.70 6.62
C GLY A 168 -4.33 -6.28 7.12
N SER A 169 -3.78 -6.09 8.34
CA SER A 169 -3.25 -4.77 8.72
C SER A 169 -2.22 -4.28 7.70
N PRO A 170 -2.24 -2.99 7.33
CA PRO A 170 -1.25 -2.41 6.41
C PRO A 170 0.18 -2.71 6.86
N LEU A 171 1.05 -3.15 5.93
CA LEU A 171 2.45 -3.44 6.26
C LEU A 171 3.22 -2.21 6.73
N LEU A 172 2.77 -1.02 6.34
CA LEU A 172 3.31 0.26 6.81
C LEU A 172 3.11 0.46 8.33
N ASP A 173 2.16 -0.23 8.95
CA ASP A 173 1.97 -0.24 10.41
C ASP A 173 3.12 -0.93 11.15
N CYS A 174 3.96 -1.69 10.44
CA CYS A 174 5.12 -2.37 10.98
C CYS A 174 6.42 -1.63 10.63
N SER A 175 7.29 -1.51 11.62
CA SER A 175 8.59 -0.87 11.48
C SER A 175 9.46 -1.60 10.45
N VAL A 176 10.47 -0.89 9.92
CA VAL A 176 11.43 -1.49 8.98
C VAL A 176 12.13 -2.72 9.59
N PRO A 177 12.61 -2.69 10.85
CA PRO A 177 13.21 -3.86 11.49
C PRO A 177 12.25 -5.05 11.62
N GLU A 178 10.98 -4.83 11.98
CA GLU A 178 9.98 -5.91 12.07
C GLU A 178 9.77 -6.59 10.71
N ARG A 179 9.58 -5.79 9.65
CA ARG A 179 9.40 -6.32 8.29
C ARG A 179 10.64 -7.06 7.79
N MET A 180 11.84 -6.56 8.11
CA MET A 180 13.10 -7.24 7.80
C MET A 180 13.23 -8.57 8.56
N ALA A 181 12.74 -8.66 9.80
CA ALA A 181 12.82 -9.86 10.62
C ALA A 181 12.06 -11.04 10.00
N TRP A 182 10.90 -10.80 9.38
CA TRP A 182 10.10 -11.82 8.70
C TRP A 182 10.81 -12.49 7.51
N ALA A 183 11.85 -11.83 6.98
CA ALA A 183 12.67 -12.31 5.88
C ALA A 183 13.96 -13.02 6.33
N LYS A 184 14.32 -12.96 7.62
CA LYS A 184 15.63 -13.39 8.13
C LYS A 184 15.91 -14.87 7.84
N SER A 185 14.95 -15.74 8.18
CA SER A 185 15.02 -17.20 8.01
C SER A 185 14.77 -17.67 6.58
N ARG A 186 14.38 -16.77 5.67
CA ARG A 186 14.03 -17.11 4.29
C ARG A 186 15.25 -17.13 3.37
N GLN A 187 15.20 -17.99 2.34
CA GLN A 187 16.27 -18.29 1.40
C GLN A 187 15.80 -18.11 -0.05
N THR A 188 16.72 -17.73 -0.92
CA THR A 188 16.50 -17.59 -2.36
C THR A 188 17.60 -18.31 -3.12
N THR A 189 17.28 -18.82 -4.32
CA THR A 189 18.25 -19.55 -5.15
C THR A 189 19.44 -18.67 -5.59
N ARG A 190 19.21 -17.38 -5.83
CA ARG A 190 20.26 -16.38 -6.09
C ARG A 190 20.33 -15.45 -4.89
N ASP A 191 21.53 -15.14 -4.38
CA ASP A 191 21.64 -14.39 -3.12
C ASP A 191 21.04 -12.98 -3.19
N LYS A 192 21.21 -12.28 -4.31
CA LYS A 192 20.60 -10.96 -4.55
C LYS A 192 19.08 -10.97 -4.58
N ASN A 193 18.45 -12.10 -4.96
CA ASN A 193 17.00 -12.20 -4.98
C ASN A 193 16.41 -12.09 -3.56
N LYS A 194 17.21 -12.29 -2.50
CA LYS A 194 16.76 -12.07 -1.13
C LYS A 194 16.40 -10.59 -0.91
N ALA A 195 17.13 -9.65 -1.51
CA ALA A 195 16.77 -8.23 -1.49
C ALA A 195 15.55 -7.96 -2.39
N TYR A 196 15.55 -8.46 -3.63
CA TYR A 196 14.46 -8.20 -4.58
C TYR A 196 13.10 -8.77 -4.14
N SER A 197 13.10 -9.87 -3.39
CA SER A 197 11.87 -10.45 -2.83
C SER A 197 11.17 -9.57 -1.78
N LEU A 198 11.82 -8.48 -1.35
CA LEU A 198 11.31 -7.55 -0.34
C LEU A 198 10.79 -6.23 -0.92
N LEU A 199 10.93 -5.99 -2.23
CA LEU A 199 10.53 -4.72 -2.85
C LEU A 199 9.08 -4.35 -2.52
N GLY A 200 8.15 -5.27 -2.72
CA GLY A 200 6.74 -5.04 -2.39
C GLY A 200 6.41 -5.03 -0.89
N ILE A 201 7.23 -5.66 -0.04
CA ILE A 201 7.08 -5.57 1.43
C ILE A 201 7.36 -4.15 1.92
N PHE A 202 8.27 -3.45 1.23
CA PHE A 202 8.65 -2.08 1.53
C PHE A 202 8.01 -1.04 0.62
N ASP A 203 7.24 -1.46 -0.39
CA ASP A 203 6.63 -0.60 -1.40
C ASP A 203 7.66 0.30 -2.11
N VAL A 204 8.77 -0.31 -2.52
CA VAL A 204 9.88 0.36 -3.23
C VAL A 204 10.16 -0.33 -4.56
N GLN A 205 10.79 0.41 -5.47
CA GLN A 205 11.21 -0.09 -6.77
C GLN A 205 12.69 0.14 -6.97
N MET A 206 13.37 -0.78 -7.65
CA MET A 206 14.78 -0.59 -8.03
C MET A 206 15.15 -1.44 -9.26
N PRO A 207 16.15 -0.99 -10.06
CA PRO A 207 16.69 -1.80 -11.15
C PRO A 207 17.30 -3.12 -10.67
N LEU A 208 17.07 -4.21 -11.39
CA LEU A 208 17.67 -5.51 -11.11
C LEU A 208 19.06 -5.59 -11.73
N ILE A 209 20.09 -5.82 -10.91
CA ILE A 209 21.47 -5.95 -11.37
C ILE A 209 21.96 -7.36 -11.06
N TYR A 210 21.72 -8.28 -11.98
CA TYR A 210 22.21 -9.66 -11.85
C TYR A 210 23.73 -9.71 -11.96
N GLY A 211 24.38 -9.88 -10.82
CA GLY A 211 25.86 -9.89 -10.72
C GLY A 211 26.38 -9.00 -9.60
N GLU A 212 25.54 -8.10 -9.04
CA GLU A 212 25.98 -7.17 -7.99
C GLU A 212 26.32 -7.83 -6.64
N GLY A 213 25.92 -9.08 -6.43
CA GLY A 213 26.07 -9.79 -5.17
C GLY A 213 25.02 -9.37 -4.11
N ARG A 214 24.96 -10.11 -3.00
CA ARG A 214 23.94 -9.94 -1.97
C ARG A 214 24.03 -8.58 -1.29
N ASP A 215 25.22 -8.20 -0.83
CA ASP A 215 25.39 -7.05 0.05
C ASP A 215 25.14 -5.72 -0.68
N LYS A 216 25.55 -5.63 -1.95
CA LYS A 216 25.25 -4.46 -2.79
C LYS A 216 23.74 -4.34 -3.05
N ALA A 217 23.07 -5.45 -3.36
CA ALA A 217 21.61 -5.46 -3.54
C ALA A 217 20.88 -5.01 -2.26
N PHE A 218 21.30 -5.49 -1.08
CA PHE A 218 20.74 -5.06 0.20
C PHE A 218 21.06 -3.60 0.54
N LYS A 219 22.26 -3.11 0.21
CA LYS A 219 22.62 -1.69 0.38
C LYS A 219 21.70 -0.79 -0.43
N ARG A 220 21.43 -1.15 -1.69
CA ARG A 220 20.49 -0.40 -2.55
C ARG A 220 19.05 -0.48 -2.05
N LEU A 221 18.59 -1.67 -1.65
CA LEU A 221 17.28 -1.84 -1.03
C LEU A 221 17.11 -0.92 0.19
N LYS A 222 18.09 -0.88 1.10
CA LYS A 222 18.07 0.03 2.26
C LYS A 222 18.01 1.49 1.82
N GLY A 223 18.77 1.89 0.80
CA GLY A 223 18.71 3.24 0.25
C GLY A 223 17.33 3.62 -0.28
N GLU A 224 16.64 2.72 -0.98
CA GLU A 224 15.27 2.98 -1.46
C GLU A 224 14.25 3.01 -0.31
N ILE A 225 14.41 2.15 0.70
CA ILE A 225 13.59 2.20 1.93
C ILE A 225 13.77 3.53 2.64
N ASP A 226 15.01 4.00 2.80
CA ASP A 226 15.31 5.25 3.46
C ASP A 226 14.71 6.44 2.71
N LYS A 227 14.79 6.46 1.36
CA LYS A 227 14.14 7.48 0.52
C LYS A 227 12.62 7.44 0.66
N ALA A 228 12.01 6.25 0.67
CA ALA A 228 10.56 6.12 0.83
C ALA A 228 10.07 6.61 2.20
N VAL A 229 10.89 6.43 3.24
CA VAL A 229 10.62 6.91 4.60
C VAL A 229 10.87 8.41 4.74
N LYS A 230 11.93 8.95 4.10
CA LYS A 230 12.43 10.33 4.30
C LYS A 230 12.02 11.34 3.22
N GLY A 231 11.38 10.93 2.12
CA GLY A 231 11.26 11.75 0.91
C GLY A 231 12.51 11.64 0.03
N SER A 232 12.35 11.73 -1.30
CA SER A 232 13.36 11.37 -2.30
C SER A 232 14.68 12.15 -2.25
N ASP A 233 14.71 13.29 -1.56
CA ASP A 233 15.86 14.20 -1.40
C ASP A 233 16.20 14.46 0.08
N GLY A 234 15.56 13.75 1.02
CA GLY A 234 15.65 14.06 2.45
C GLY A 234 14.92 15.35 2.85
N SER A 235 14.02 15.87 2.00
CA SER A 235 13.09 16.95 2.34
C SER A 235 11.77 16.40 2.89
N ARG A 236 11.10 17.22 3.70
CA ARG A 236 9.77 16.90 4.25
C ARG A 236 8.80 16.60 3.11
N ARG A 237 8.02 15.50 3.24
CA ARG A 237 6.98 15.11 2.26
C ARG A 237 5.80 16.08 2.28
N VAL A 238 5.96 17.22 1.60
CA VAL A 238 4.96 18.29 1.49
C VAL A 238 4.45 18.38 0.05
N VAL A 239 3.13 18.38 -0.13
CA VAL A 239 2.47 18.69 -1.41
C VAL A 239 1.68 19.99 -1.25
N LEU A 240 1.93 20.95 -2.15
CA LEU A 240 1.25 22.24 -2.18
C LEU A 240 0.23 22.27 -3.33
N LEU A 241 -1.06 22.23 -2.99
CA LEU A 241 -2.14 22.40 -3.95
C LEU A 241 -2.47 23.89 -4.09
N HIS A 242 -2.22 24.47 -5.25
CA HIS A 242 -2.51 25.89 -5.51
C HIS A 242 -3.39 26.11 -6.75
N GLY A 243 -4.17 27.19 -6.75
CA GLY A 243 -5.11 27.49 -7.83
C GLY A 243 -6.23 28.44 -7.39
N LEU A 244 -7.08 28.85 -8.32
CA LEU A 244 -8.14 29.83 -8.08
C LEU A 244 -9.11 29.43 -6.95
N GLY A 245 -9.79 30.41 -6.36
CA GLY A 245 -10.88 30.16 -5.41
C GLY A 245 -11.96 29.27 -6.03
N GLY A 246 -12.51 28.33 -5.25
CA GLY A 246 -13.56 27.42 -5.72
C GLY A 246 -13.14 26.31 -6.68
N ILE A 247 -11.87 26.23 -7.11
CA ILE A 247 -11.40 25.26 -8.13
C ILE A 247 -11.35 23.79 -7.65
N GLY A 248 -11.73 23.49 -6.40
CA GLY A 248 -11.75 22.12 -5.88
C GLY A 248 -10.50 21.65 -5.13
N LYS A 249 -9.55 22.54 -4.77
CA LYS A 249 -8.34 22.17 -4.00
C LYS A 249 -8.67 21.40 -2.71
N THR A 250 -9.62 21.94 -1.94
CA THR A 250 -10.07 21.36 -0.66
C THR A 250 -10.73 19.99 -0.89
N GLN A 251 -11.56 19.86 -1.94
CA GLN A 251 -12.21 18.62 -2.32
C GLN A 251 -11.19 17.55 -2.74
N LEU A 252 -10.15 17.93 -3.47
CA LEU A 252 -9.05 17.03 -3.84
C LEU A 252 -8.27 16.55 -2.61
N ALA A 253 -7.95 17.45 -1.67
CA ALA A 253 -7.31 17.08 -0.41
C ALA A 253 -8.18 16.10 0.41
N ILE A 254 -9.49 16.34 0.48
CA ILE A 254 -10.46 15.42 1.14
C ILE A 254 -10.50 14.07 0.43
N ALA A 255 -10.58 14.05 -0.89
CA ALA A 255 -10.62 12.81 -1.68
C ALA A 255 -9.34 11.98 -1.48
N TYR A 256 -8.18 12.65 -1.50
CA TYR A 256 -6.89 12.02 -1.18
C TYR A 256 -6.90 11.42 0.22
N ALA A 257 -7.32 12.19 1.23
CA ALA A 257 -7.38 11.73 2.62
C ALA A 257 -8.29 10.52 2.80
N LYS A 258 -9.47 10.52 2.16
CA LYS A 258 -10.42 9.40 2.20
C LYS A 258 -9.86 8.15 1.53
N ARG A 259 -9.27 8.30 0.33
CA ARG A 259 -8.71 7.17 -0.44
C ARG A 259 -7.49 6.55 0.23
N ASN A 260 -6.71 7.35 0.96
CA ASN A 260 -5.48 6.92 1.62
C ASN A 260 -5.62 6.81 3.15
N LYS A 261 -6.85 6.73 3.67
CA LYS A 261 -7.10 6.63 5.11
C LYS A 261 -6.42 5.42 5.74
N GLY A 262 -6.34 4.30 5.02
CA GLY A 262 -5.67 3.08 5.49
C GLY A 262 -4.14 3.16 5.52
N SER A 263 -3.54 4.11 4.80
CA SER A 263 -2.07 4.27 4.74
C SER A 263 -1.53 5.10 5.91
N HIS A 264 -2.40 5.88 6.55
CA HIS A 264 -2.05 6.82 7.62
C HIS A 264 -2.58 6.36 8.97
N SER A 265 -1.77 6.48 10.03
CA SER A 265 -2.21 6.19 11.40
C SER A 265 -3.16 7.26 11.95
N ALA A 266 -3.00 8.51 11.48
CA ALA A 266 -3.82 9.63 11.85
C ALA A 266 -3.93 10.62 10.68
N VAL A 267 -5.09 11.27 10.57
CA VAL A 267 -5.30 12.38 9.63
C VAL A 267 -5.83 13.57 10.41
N PHE A 268 -5.10 14.68 10.34
CA PHE A 268 -5.40 15.92 11.00
C PHE A 268 -5.68 17.01 9.98
N TRP A 269 -6.79 17.73 10.19
CA TRP A 269 -7.21 18.83 9.34
C TRP A 269 -7.04 20.13 10.11
N LEU A 270 -6.22 21.03 9.58
CA LEU A 270 -5.86 22.30 10.19
C LEU A 270 -6.38 23.44 9.31
N ASN A 271 -7.11 24.38 9.88
CA ASN A 271 -7.53 25.59 9.18
C ASN A 271 -6.48 26.68 9.40
N ILE A 272 -5.73 27.04 8.36
CA ILE A 272 -4.62 28.01 8.39
C ILE A 272 -5.02 29.33 7.69
N LYS A 273 -6.28 29.72 7.86
CA LYS A 273 -6.80 31.00 7.35
C LYS A 273 -6.05 32.20 7.99
N ASP A 274 -5.77 32.09 9.29
CA ASP A 274 -5.11 33.07 10.14
C ASP A 274 -4.53 32.34 11.38
N GLU A 275 -3.67 33.02 12.14
CA GLU A 275 -2.96 32.44 13.29
C GLU A 275 -3.92 31.89 14.36
N ASN A 276 -4.98 32.62 14.70
CA ASN A 276 -5.96 32.20 15.71
C ASN A 276 -6.70 30.91 15.29
N SER A 277 -7.13 30.85 14.02
CA SER A 277 -7.76 29.66 13.44
C SER A 277 -6.82 28.46 13.49
N LEU A 278 -5.52 28.69 13.27
CA LEU A 278 -4.52 27.63 13.30
C LEU A 278 -4.25 27.14 14.72
N LYS A 279 -4.04 28.06 15.67
CA LYS A 279 -3.86 27.76 17.11
C LYS A 279 -5.04 26.93 17.66
N HIS A 280 -6.27 27.34 17.34
CA HIS A 280 -7.46 26.58 17.70
C HIS A 280 -7.48 25.18 17.04
N SER A 281 -7.07 25.07 15.77
CA SER A 281 -6.97 23.77 15.09
C SER A 281 -5.97 22.84 15.78
N PHE A 282 -4.83 23.35 16.23
CA PHE A 282 -3.85 22.58 17.01
C PHE A 282 -4.41 22.13 18.37
N SER A 283 -5.16 22.97 19.07
CA SER A 283 -5.87 22.57 20.30
C SER A 283 -6.82 21.39 20.08
N MET A 284 -7.55 21.40 18.97
CA MET A 284 -8.43 20.28 18.59
C MET A 284 -7.64 19.00 18.26
N VAL A 285 -6.48 19.13 17.62
CA VAL A 285 -5.56 18.00 17.37
C VAL A 285 -5.03 17.43 18.68
N ALA A 286 -4.57 18.27 19.60
CA ALA A 286 -4.08 17.86 20.92
C ALA A 286 -5.14 17.06 21.70
N LYS A 287 -6.37 17.58 21.80
CA LYS A 287 -7.50 16.88 22.44
C LYS A 287 -7.76 15.51 21.82
N ARG A 288 -7.67 15.41 20.49
CA ARG A 288 -7.86 14.14 19.78
C ARG A 288 -6.72 13.16 20.04
N ILE A 289 -5.46 13.62 20.02
CA ILE A 289 -4.30 12.78 20.34
C ILE A 289 -4.42 12.24 21.76
N LEU A 290 -4.76 13.07 22.75
CA LEU A 290 -4.91 12.63 24.14
C LEU A 290 -6.01 11.59 24.31
N ARG A 291 -7.13 11.74 23.59
CA ARG A 291 -8.23 10.77 23.63
C ARG A 291 -7.84 9.42 23.03
N GLU A 292 -7.11 9.41 21.92
CA GLU A 292 -6.76 8.19 21.18
C GLU A 292 -5.42 7.57 21.68
N HIS A 293 -4.57 8.38 22.30
CA HIS A 293 -3.26 8.01 22.85
C HIS A 293 -3.03 8.66 24.23
N PRO A 294 -3.69 8.17 25.30
CA PRO A 294 -3.57 8.75 26.64
C PRO A 294 -2.16 8.76 27.22
N SER A 295 -1.26 7.91 26.70
CA SER A 295 0.15 7.81 27.12
C SER A 295 1.07 8.86 26.48
N ALA A 296 0.54 9.82 25.71
CA ALA A 296 1.31 10.91 25.11
C ALA A 296 1.78 11.91 26.20
N SER A 297 2.83 11.54 26.94
CA SER A 297 3.28 12.18 28.18
C SER A 297 3.50 13.69 28.11
N ARG A 298 4.03 14.20 26.98
CA ARG A 298 4.24 15.66 26.79
C ARG A 298 2.93 16.42 26.61
N LEU A 299 1.90 15.82 26.03
CA LEU A 299 0.61 16.48 25.80
C LEU A 299 -0.26 16.47 27.07
N SER A 300 -0.08 15.48 27.96
CA SER A 300 -0.86 15.38 29.20
C SER A 300 -0.42 16.37 30.28
N SER A 301 0.77 16.95 30.16
CA SER A 301 1.36 17.87 31.14
C SER A 301 1.31 19.34 30.73
N VAL A 302 0.77 19.65 29.54
CA VAL A 302 0.77 21.00 28.98
C VAL A 302 -0.42 21.79 29.50
N ASP A 303 -0.21 23.07 29.76
CA ASP A 303 -1.30 24.00 30.03
C ASP A 303 -2.15 24.16 28.76
N THR A 304 -3.38 23.67 28.80
CA THR A 304 -4.29 23.72 27.66
C THR A 304 -4.78 25.13 27.31
N GLU A 305 -4.58 26.11 28.20
CA GLU A 305 -4.86 27.52 27.95
C GLU A 305 -3.72 28.21 27.18
N ASN A 306 -2.48 27.70 27.29
CA ASN A 306 -1.34 28.18 26.53
C ASN A 306 -1.27 27.50 25.15
N LEU A 307 -1.87 28.14 24.14
CA LEU A 307 -1.94 27.57 22.78
C LEU A 307 -0.58 27.37 22.10
N ASP A 308 0.44 28.14 22.48
CA ASP A 308 1.78 27.99 21.92
C ASP A 308 2.48 26.74 22.46
N GLU A 309 2.36 26.46 23.76
CA GLU A 309 2.82 25.19 24.34
C GLU A 309 2.09 23.98 23.75
N VAL A 310 0.78 24.12 23.48
CA VAL A 310 -0.02 23.08 22.83
C VAL A 310 0.51 22.77 21.42
N ILE A 311 0.86 23.80 20.64
CA ILE A 311 1.44 23.62 19.30
C ILE A 311 2.75 22.85 19.40
N ASP A 312 3.65 23.24 20.30
CA ASP A 312 4.95 22.60 20.46
C ASP A 312 4.81 21.14 20.93
N ALA A 313 3.86 20.86 21.82
CA ALA A 313 3.58 19.50 22.26
C ALA A 313 3.04 18.62 21.13
N VAL A 314 2.16 19.15 20.27
CA VAL A 314 1.68 18.43 19.08
C VAL A 314 2.83 18.20 18.08
N LYS A 315 3.64 19.23 17.78
CA LYS A 315 4.81 19.10 16.90
C LYS A 315 5.80 18.06 17.42
N ALA A 316 6.06 18.04 18.73
CA ALA A 316 6.92 17.05 19.37
C ALA A 316 6.33 15.63 19.26
N TRP A 317 5.03 15.47 19.48
CA TRP A 317 4.37 14.17 19.33
C TRP A 317 4.46 13.65 17.90
N LEU A 318 4.19 14.52 16.90
CA LEU A 318 4.34 14.20 15.48
C LEU A 318 5.78 13.84 15.10
N SER A 319 6.77 14.35 15.86
CA SER A 319 8.20 14.14 15.62
C SER A 319 8.79 12.92 16.35
N LEU A 320 8.01 12.17 17.12
CA LEU A 320 8.49 10.97 17.81
C LEU A 320 9.07 9.93 16.81
N PRO A 321 10.19 9.26 17.08
CA PRO A 321 10.89 8.41 16.08
C PRO A 321 10.05 7.32 15.40
N ASN A 322 8.99 6.83 16.05
CA ASN A 322 8.10 5.79 15.52
C ASN A 322 6.78 6.35 14.97
N ASN A 323 6.57 7.67 15.01
CA ASN A 323 5.34 8.32 14.59
C ASN A 323 5.42 8.83 13.14
N THR A 324 5.56 7.92 12.19
CA THR A 324 5.97 8.25 10.81
C THR A 324 4.85 8.36 9.79
N ARG A 325 3.59 8.11 10.19
CA ARG A 325 2.46 7.86 9.27
C ARG A 325 1.24 8.74 9.50
N TRP A 326 1.40 9.88 10.13
CA TRP A 326 0.33 10.88 10.17
C TRP A 326 0.26 11.66 8.85
N LEU A 327 -0.92 12.22 8.56
CA LEU A 327 -1.16 13.19 7.49
C LEU A 327 -1.66 14.50 8.11
N LEU A 328 -0.94 15.59 7.88
CA LEU A 328 -1.40 16.95 8.19
C LEU A 328 -1.95 17.60 6.92
N ILE A 329 -3.16 18.13 6.99
CA ILE A 329 -3.77 18.90 5.91
C ILE A 329 -3.96 20.34 6.39
N TYR A 330 -3.10 21.24 5.95
CA TYR A 330 -3.23 22.68 6.14
C TYR A 330 -4.13 23.25 5.05
N ASN A 331 -5.33 23.67 5.41
CA ASN A 331 -6.30 24.20 4.47
C ASN A 331 -6.47 25.71 4.61
N ASN A 332 -6.57 26.42 3.47
CA ASN A 332 -6.75 27.87 3.37
C ASN A 332 -5.51 28.73 3.71
N TYR A 333 -4.30 28.31 3.28
CA TYR A 333 -3.08 29.10 3.48
C TYR A 333 -3.01 30.28 2.50
N ASP A 334 -3.96 31.21 2.60
CA ASP A 334 -4.22 32.26 1.62
C ASP A 334 -3.51 33.59 1.94
N ASN A 335 -2.95 33.76 3.15
CA ASN A 335 -2.15 34.92 3.56
C ASN A 335 -0.72 34.52 4.02
N PRO A 336 0.13 33.98 3.11
CA PRO A 336 1.46 33.51 3.45
C PRO A 336 2.43 34.66 3.74
N LYS A 337 3.33 34.48 4.71
CA LYS A 337 4.49 35.37 4.89
C LYS A 337 5.44 35.18 3.70
N LEU A 338 5.57 36.22 2.90
CA LEU A 338 6.43 36.25 1.72
C LEU A 338 7.19 37.58 1.71
N PRO A 339 8.38 37.67 1.08
CA PRO A 339 9.11 38.94 0.97
C PRO A 339 8.29 40.07 0.32
N SER A 340 7.35 39.71 -0.56
CA SER A 340 6.42 40.61 -1.23
C SER A 340 5.18 40.97 -0.40
N ASN A 341 4.87 40.21 0.66
CA ASN A 341 3.66 40.40 1.47
C ASN A 341 3.97 41.16 2.76
N LYS A 342 3.54 42.42 2.83
CA LYS A 342 3.74 43.32 3.98
C LYS A 342 2.62 43.25 5.01
N ASP A 343 1.62 42.39 4.83
CA ASP A 343 0.55 42.23 5.81
C ASP A 343 1.15 41.76 7.16
N PRO A 344 0.95 42.50 8.27
CA PRO A 344 1.42 42.08 9.59
C PRO A 344 0.75 40.78 10.05
N ALA A 345 -0.44 40.46 9.56
CA ALA A 345 -1.15 39.21 9.84
C ALA A 345 -0.74 38.05 8.91
N ALA A 346 0.22 38.28 8.00
CA ALA A 346 0.76 37.21 7.17
C ALA A 346 1.47 36.17 8.03
N LEU A 347 1.14 34.90 7.82
CA LEU A 347 1.59 33.79 8.65
C LEU A 347 2.69 33.02 7.94
N ASP A 348 3.77 32.70 8.64
CA ASP A 348 4.78 31.77 8.15
C ASP A 348 4.40 30.35 8.57
N ILE A 349 4.21 29.46 7.60
CA ILE A 349 3.81 28.09 7.87
C ILE A 349 4.96 27.26 8.46
N ASP A 350 6.22 27.64 8.21
CA ASP A 350 7.38 26.88 8.68
C ASP A 350 7.43 26.82 10.22
N ASP A 351 6.95 27.85 10.90
CA ASP A 351 6.82 27.92 12.36
C ASP A 351 5.89 26.83 12.93
N PHE A 352 4.95 26.34 12.13
CA PHE A 352 3.94 25.37 12.55
C PHE A 352 4.22 23.95 12.06
N LEU A 353 5.28 23.73 11.27
CA LEU A 353 5.62 22.39 10.79
C LEU A 353 6.43 21.59 11.83
N PRO A 354 6.17 20.30 12.04
CA PRO A 354 6.93 19.47 12.99
C PRO A 354 8.40 19.36 12.61
N GLU A 355 9.33 19.37 13.56
CA GLU A 355 10.78 19.29 13.28
C GLU A 355 11.16 18.05 12.45
N SER A 356 10.52 16.91 12.71
CA SER A 356 10.77 15.69 11.92
C SER A 356 10.20 15.78 10.51
N TYR A 357 10.89 15.15 9.56
CA TYR A 357 10.48 15.09 8.15
C TYR A 357 9.65 13.85 7.82
N GLN A 358 9.36 13.03 8.83
CA GLN A 358 8.42 11.92 8.72
C GLN A 358 6.97 12.41 8.58
N GLY A 359 6.04 11.50 8.32
CA GLY A 359 4.64 11.87 8.03
C GLY A 359 4.49 12.50 6.65
N SER A 360 3.31 13.04 6.37
CA SER A 360 2.99 13.69 5.09
C SER A 360 2.19 14.95 5.34
N VAL A 361 2.40 15.97 4.51
CA VAL A 361 1.76 17.27 4.63
C VAL A 361 1.12 17.63 3.29
N VAL A 362 -0.13 18.07 3.33
CA VAL A 362 -0.83 18.68 2.19
C VAL A 362 -1.19 20.10 2.59
N ILE A 363 -0.87 21.07 1.73
CA ILE A 363 -1.21 22.48 1.94
C ILE A 363 -2.11 22.93 0.79
N THR A 364 -3.21 23.63 1.08
CA THR A 364 -4.05 24.26 0.05
C THR A 364 -3.93 25.78 0.13
N THR A 365 -3.74 26.43 -1.02
CA THR A 365 -3.61 27.89 -1.10
C THR A 365 -4.15 28.45 -2.42
N ARG A 366 -4.57 29.72 -2.43
CA ARG A 366 -4.83 30.48 -3.66
C ARG A 366 -3.56 31.12 -4.22
N SER A 367 -2.53 31.32 -3.41
CA SER A 367 -1.30 31.97 -3.82
C SER A 367 -0.42 31.02 -4.65
N SER A 368 -0.08 31.44 -5.86
CA SER A 368 0.94 30.76 -6.68
C SER A 368 2.37 31.12 -6.32
N GLN A 369 2.56 32.02 -5.35
CA GLN A 369 3.88 32.51 -4.95
C GLN A 369 4.50 31.68 -3.80
N VAL A 370 3.70 30.85 -3.13
CA VAL A 370 4.19 29.96 -2.07
C VAL A 370 5.09 28.89 -2.68
N LYS A 371 6.30 28.75 -2.14
CA LYS A 371 7.29 27.76 -2.59
C LYS A 371 7.66 26.85 -1.43
N ILE A 372 6.83 25.84 -1.19
CA ILE A 372 7.09 24.81 -0.18
C ILE A 372 6.71 23.44 -0.76
N GLY A 373 7.59 22.44 -0.58
CA GLY A 373 7.35 21.09 -1.07
C GLY A 373 7.16 20.99 -2.58
N HIS A 374 6.38 20.00 -3.01
CA HIS A 374 6.04 19.76 -4.40
C HIS A 374 4.76 20.52 -4.81
N PRO A 375 4.82 21.55 -5.67
CA PRO A 375 3.66 22.31 -6.08
C PRO A 375 2.84 21.61 -7.16
N ILE A 376 1.53 21.56 -6.97
CA ILE A 376 0.55 21.08 -7.95
C ILE A 376 -0.45 22.19 -8.21
N ARG A 377 -0.45 22.70 -9.46
CA ARG A 377 -1.42 23.69 -9.91
C ARG A 377 -2.73 23.00 -10.31
N ILE A 378 -3.80 23.28 -9.59
CA ILE A 378 -5.14 22.81 -9.95
C ILE A 378 -5.69 23.69 -11.07
N ARG A 379 -6.07 23.05 -12.17
CA ARG A 379 -6.62 23.68 -13.37
C ARG A 379 -8.13 23.47 -13.44
N LYS A 380 -8.79 24.23 -14.31
CA LYS A 380 -10.20 24.00 -14.62
C LYS A 380 -10.34 22.64 -15.30
N ILE A 381 -11.51 22.03 -15.11
CA ILE A 381 -11.90 20.84 -15.85
C ILE A 381 -12.12 21.28 -17.30
N GLU A 382 -11.32 20.74 -18.22
CA GLU A 382 -11.36 21.11 -19.64
C GLU A 382 -12.49 20.38 -20.38
N ASN A 383 -12.82 19.16 -19.94
CA ASN A 383 -13.88 18.37 -20.53
C ASN A 383 -15.26 18.78 -19.98
N VAL A 384 -16.14 19.19 -20.88
CA VAL A 384 -17.53 19.54 -20.55
C VAL A 384 -18.29 18.34 -20.00
N LEU A 385 -17.99 17.11 -20.45
CA LEU A 385 -18.66 15.90 -19.96
C LEU A 385 -18.36 15.65 -18.47
N ASP A 386 -17.11 15.79 -18.04
CA ASP A 386 -16.70 15.67 -16.63
C ASP A 386 -17.39 16.74 -15.77
N SER A 387 -17.59 17.95 -16.32
CA SER A 387 -18.29 19.04 -15.64
C SER A 387 -19.79 18.73 -15.49
N ILE A 388 -20.41 18.16 -16.54
CA ILE A 388 -21.82 17.73 -16.53
C ILE A 388 -22.01 16.55 -15.57
N GLU A 389 -21.07 15.61 -15.51
CA GLU A 389 -21.12 14.47 -14.59
C GLU A 389 -21.05 14.92 -13.12
N ILE A 390 -20.15 15.87 -12.81
CA ILE A 390 -20.08 16.48 -11.47
C ILE A 390 -21.40 17.20 -11.14
N LEU A 391 -21.96 17.95 -12.08
CA LEU A 391 -23.22 18.69 -11.88
C LEU A 391 -24.40 17.74 -11.67
N SER A 392 -24.48 16.67 -12.45
CA SER A 392 -25.48 15.59 -12.33
C SER A 392 -25.41 14.93 -10.97
N ASN A 393 -24.20 14.57 -10.53
CA ASN A 393 -23.98 13.92 -9.23
C ASN A 393 -24.24 14.85 -8.04
N ALA A 394 -23.93 16.15 -8.15
CA ALA A 394 -24.16 17.12 -7.08
C ALA A 394 -25.64 17.58 -6.97
N SER A 395 -26.37 17.59 -8.09
CA SER A 395 -27.77 18.04 -8.15
C SER A 395 -28.80 16.91 -8.02
N ASN A 396 -28.36 15.65 -7.96
CA ASN A 396 -29.23 14.47 -8.01
C ASN A 396 -30.12 14.39 -9.27
N ARG A 397 -29.79 15.15 -10.32
CA ARG A 397 -30.52 15.13 -11.60
C ARG A 397 -29.83 14.15 -12.55
N GLN A 398 -30.33 12.91 -12.58
CA GLN A 398 -29.90 11.94 -13.59
C GLN A 398 -30.35 12.41 -14.99
N GLY A 399 -29.46 12.32 -16.00
CA GLY A 399 -29.81 12.55 -17.41
C GLY A 399 -29.27 13.83 -18.07
N LEU A 400 -28.50 14.67 -17.37
CA LEU A 400 -27.94 15.90 -17.96
C LEU A 400 -26.98 15.66 -19.15
N ILE A 401 -26.36 14.49 -19.22
CA ILE A 401 -25.44 14.10 -20.31
C ILE A 401 -26.20 13.93 -21.65
N HIS A 402 -27.49 13.57 -21.60
CA HIS A 402 -28.32 13.39 -22.81
C HIS A 402 -28.97 14.69 -23.31
N ALA A 403 -29.04 15.73 -22.47
CA ALA A 403 -29.64 17.01 -22.84
C ALA A 403 -28.70 17.87 -23.72
N SER A 404 -27.38 17.71 -23.61
CA SER A 404 -26.41 18.48 -24.39
C SER A 404 -26.20 17.97 -25.81
N SER A 405 -26.69 16.78 -26.16
CA SER A 405 -26.65 16.21 -27.52
C SER A 405 -27.92 16.48 -28.33
N GLY A 406 -28.92 17.14 -27.76
CA GLY A 406 -30.18 17.49 -28.41
C GLY A 406 -30.38 19.00 -28.46
N SER A 407 -30.38 19.57 -29.65
CA SER A 407 -30.80 20.93 -29.96
C SER A 407 -32.12 21.31 -29.28
N SER A 408 -32.06 22.19 -28.27
CA SER A 408 -33.17 23.06 -27.85
C SER A 408 -32.66 24.09 -26.83
N MET A 409 -32.12 25.22 -27.33
CA MET A 409 -32.32 26.48 -26.62
C MET A 409 -33.80 26.82 -26.73
N ALA A 410 -34.55 26.60 -25.65
CA ALA A 410 -35.88 27.17 -25.49
C ALA A 410 -35.96 27.80 -24.09
N SER A 411 -35.98 29.14 -24.11
CA SER A 411 -36.60 30.06 -23.15
C SER A 411 -36.93 29.55 -21.75
N LEU A 412 -36.27 30.11 -20.74
CA LEU A 412 -36.88 30.34 -19.44
C LEU A 412 -36.73 31.82 -19.07
N SER A 413 -37.62 32.62 -19.65
CA SER A 413 -38.11 33.87 -19.08
C SER A 413 -39.34 33.55 -18.25
N HIS A 414 -39.20 33.59 -16.92
CA HIS A 414 -40.07 34.29 -15.97
C HIS A 414 -39.62 34.03 -14.53
#